data_AF-A0A437SQT9-F1
#
_entry.id   AF-A0A437SQT9-F1
#
_cell.length_a   1.000
_cell.length_b   1.000
_cell.length_c   1.000
_cell.angle_alpha   90.00
_cell.angle_beta   90.00
_cell.angle_gamma   90.00
#
_symmetry.space_group_name_H-M   'P 1'
#
loop_
_entity.id
_entity.type
_entity.pdbx_description
1 polymer ?
#
loop_
_entity_poly.entity_id
_entity_poly.type
_entity_poly.pdbx_seq_one_letter_code
_entity_poly.pdbx_strand_id
1 'polypeptide(L)'
;MVQLGSACMLFITSALINWYQGSNLIDDPDEWKYSAKFTNYFKGTVSNYEDIYQIDFFIYAAKFYPTAFIVMLISLLYMLILTLYILFKRKDTAI
;
A
#
# COMPACT_ATOMS: atom_id res chain seq x y z
N MET A 1 -17.60 -11.62 9.70
CA MET A 1 -16.45 -12.52 9.46
C MET A 1 -16.15 -12.65 7.97
N VAL A 2 -17.07 -13.17 7.14
CA VAL A 2 -16.85 -13.34 5.68
C VAL A 2 -16.46 -12.03 4.98
N GLN A 3 -17.16 -10.91 5.25
CA GLN A 3 -16.84 -9.59 4.67
C GLN A 3 -15.41 -9.11 4.98
N LEU A 4 -14.94 -9.34 6.22
CA LEU A 4 -13.58 -8.96 6.63
C LEU A 4 -12.54 -9.83 5.90
N GLY A 5 -12.80 -11.14 5.78
CA GLY A 5 -11.95 -12.05 5.03
C GLY A 5 -11.85 -11.68 3.55
N SER A 6 -12.99 -11.37 2.90
CA SER A 6 -13.02 -10.93 1.50
C SER A 6 -12.28 -9.61 1.28
N ALA A 7 -12.48 -8.63 2.17
CA ALA A 7 -11.76 -7.36 2.10
C ALA A 7 -10.24 -7.54 2.30
N CYS A 8 -9.84 -8.46 3.18
CA CYS A 8 -8.44 -8.82 3.39
C CYS A 8 -7.81 -9.47 2.15
N MET A 9 -8.50 -10.42 1.51
CA MET A 9 -8.03 -11.03 0.26
C MET A 9 -7.89 -10.00 -0.86
N LEU A 10 -8.85 -9.09 -1.01
CA LEU A 10 -8.78 -8.00 -1.98
C LEU A 10 -7.62 -7.04 -1.68
N PHE A 11 -7.41 -6.70 -0.41
CA PHE A 11 -6.28 -5.87 0.02
C PHE A 11 -4.94 -6.53 -0.30
N ILE A 12 -4.75 -7.80 0.07
CA ILE A 12 -3.50 -8.53 -0.17
C ILE A 12 -3.24 -8.63 -1.68
N THR A 13 -4.24 -9.02 -2.46
CA THR A 13 -4.08 -9.19 -3.91
C THR A 13 -3.72 -7.86 -4.58
N SER A 14 -4.42 -6.78 -4.23
CA SER A 14 -4.11 -5.44 -4.77
C SER A 14 -2.76 -4.92 -4.29
N ALA A 15 -2.37 -5.20 -3.04
CA ALA A 15 -1.04 -4.85 -2.53
C ALA A 15 0.07 -5.58 -3.30
N LEU A 16 -0.09 -6.88 -3.60
CA LEU A 16 0.87 -7.63 -4.41
C LEU A 16 0.96 -7.08 -5.84
N ILE A 17 -0.17 -6.71 -6.45
CA ILE A 17 -0.19 -6.09 -7.78
C ILE A 17 0.54 -4.74 -7.76
N ASN A 18 0.26 -3.88 -6.76
CA ASN A 18 0.96 -2.60 -6.61
C ASN A 18 2.45 -2.79 -6.38
N TRP A 19 2.83 -3.80 -5.60
CA TRP A 19 4.23 -4.06 -5.33
C TRP A 19 4.97 -4.50 -6.59
N TYR A 20 4.35 -5.36 -7.41
CA TYR A 20 4.88 -5.78 -8.70
C TYR A 20 4.94 -4.64 -9.71
N GLN A 21 3.86 -3.86 -9.88
CA GLN A 21 3.85 -2.71 -10.79
C GLN A 21 4.81 -1.61 -10.34
N GLY A 22 4.96 -1.45 -9.03
CA GLY A 22 5.84 -0.51 -8.40
C GLY A 22 7.32 -0.86 -8.51
N SER A 23 7.68 -2.14 -8.67
CA SER A 23 9.07 -2.55 -8.83
C SER A 23 9.71 -2.05 -10.11
N ASN A 24 8.90 -1.62 -11.10
CA ASN A 24 9.38 -0.91 -12.28
C ASN A 24 10.16 0.36 -11.95
N LEU A 25 10.04 0.90 -10.72
CA LEU A 25 10.90 1.96 -10.22
C LEU A 25 12.40 1.60 -10.29
N ILE A 26 12.77 0.32 -10.16
CA ILE A 26 14.16 -0.15 -10.28
C ILE A 26 14.73 0.18 -11.66
N ASP A 27 13.91 0.03 -12.70
CA ASP A 27 14.29 0.20 -14.10
C ASP A 27 14.11 1.65 -14.60
N ASP A 28 13.67 2.56 -13.72
CA ASP A 28 13.37 3.97 -14.04
C ASP A 28 14.16 4.94 -13.14
N PRO A 29 15.48 5.13 -13.40
CA PRO A 29 16.35 5.96 -12.57
C PRO A 29 15.94 7.44 -12.52
N ASP A 30 15.33 7.94 -13.59
CA ASP A 30 14.87 9.32 -13.67
C ASP A 30 13.76 9.60 -12.63
N GLU A 31 12.98 8.57 -12.30
CA GLU A 31 11.91 8.64 -11.30
C GLU A 31 12.39 8.48 -9.86
N TRP A 32 13.65 8.10 -9.60
CA TRP A 32 14.16 7.90 -8.23
C TRP A 32 14.07 9.17 -7.39
N LYS A 33 14.30 10.34 -7.99
CA LYS A 33 14.19 11.63 -7.28
C LYS A 33 12.76 11.94 -6.81
N TYR A 34 11.76 11.43 -7.52
CA TYR A 34 10.35 11.80 -7.31
C TYR A 34 9.55 10.72 -6.59
N SER A 35 9.87 9.46 -6.86
CA SER A 35 9.12 8.28 -6.43
C SER A 35 9.82 7.52 -5.31
N ALA A 36 11.16 7.57 -5.21
CA ALA A 36 11.92 6.97 -4.10
C ALA A 36 11.96 7.88 -2.84
N LYS A 37 10.81 8.37 -2.40
CA LYS A 37 10.72 9.40 -1.34
C LYS A 37 11.22 8.90 0.01
N PHE A 38 10.84 7.71 0.42
CA PHE A 38 11.27 7.15 1.71
C PHE A 38 12.77 6.86 1.69
N THR A 39 13.29 6.31 0.59
CA THR A 39 14.72 6.08 0.44
C THR A 39 15.50 7.39 0.49
N ASN A 40 15.07 8.39 -0.28
CA ASN A 40 15.69 9.71 -0.25
C ASN A 40 15.61 10.39 1.13
N TYR A 41 14.52 10.16 1.87
CA TYR A 41 14.35 10.73 3.22
C TYR A 41 15.25 10.06 4.27
N PHE A 42 15.41 8.73 4.23
CA PHE A 42 16.13 7.97 5.26
C PHE A 42 17.60 7.71 4.93
N LYS A 43 17.93 7.43 3.66
CA LYS A 43 19.28 7.11 3.20
C LYS A 43 19.94 8.24 2.41
N GLY A 44 19.18 9.24 1.98
CA GLY A 44 19.65 10.27 1.05
C GLY A 44 19.52 9.83 -0.41
N THR A 45 20.11 10.60 -1.33
CA THR A 45 19.95 10.40 -2.77
C THR A 45 20.27 8.96 -3.20
N VAL A 46 19.30 8.32 -3.87
CA VAL A 46 19.47 6.97 -4.41
C VAL A 46 20.58 6.95 -5.47
N SER A 47 21.63 6.18 -5.23
CA SER A 47 22.73 5.95 -6.16
C SER A 47 22.71 4.55 -6.79
N ASN A 48 22.02 3.60 -6.15
CA ASN A 48 21.88 2.23 -6.61
C ASN A 48 20.43 1.74 -6.38
N TYR A 49 19.92 0.88 -7.27
CA TYR A 49 18.57 0.34 -7.16
C TYR A 49 18.37 -0.55 -5.92
N GLU A 50 19.45 -1.21 -5.45
CA GLU A 50 19.41 -2.07 -4.26
C GLU A 50 19.11 -1.29 -2.98
N ASP A 51 19.32 0.02 -3.01
CA ASP A 51 19.05 0.88 -1.87
C ASP A 51 17.59 1.28 -1.72
N ILE A 52 16.78 1.12 -2.78
CA ILE A 52 15.39 1.55 -2.83
C ILE A 52 14.53 0.68 -1.90
N TYR A 53 13.86 1.33 -0.95
CA TYR A 53 12.91 0.66 -0.09
C TYR A 53 11.69 0.20 -0.87
N GLN A 54 11.20 -1.00 -0.55
CA GLN A 54 9.98 -1.55 -1.16
C GLN A 54 8.74 -0.68 -0.97
N ILE A 55 8.69 0.17 0.07
CA ILE A 55 7.58 1.10 0.26
C ILE A 55 7.53 2.18 -0.83
N ASP A 56 8.67 2.52 -1.44
CA ASP A 56 8.73 3.46 -2.55
C ASP A 56 8.10 2.88 -3.83
N PHE A 57 8.05 1.55 -3.97
CA PHE A 57 7.34 0.90 -5.08
C PHE A 57 5.86 1.25 -5.05
N PHE A 58 5.25 1.35 -3.87
CA PHE A 58 3.85 1.77 -3.74
C PHE A 58 3.64 3.23 -4.13
N ILE A 59 4.64 4.10 -3.96
CA ILE A 59 4.59 5.50 -4.43
C ILE A 59 4.64 5.54 -5.95
N TYR A 60 5.55 4.78 -6.56
CA TYR A 60 5.65 4.68 -8.01
C TYR A 60 4.36 4.09 -8.62
N ALA A 61 3.86 3.00 -8.03
CA ALA A 61 2.58 2.40 -8.43
C ALA A 61 1.41 3.38 -8.29
N ALA A 62 1.35 4.17 -7.22
CA ALA A 62 0.31 5.20 -7.07
C ALA A 62 0.36 6.26 -8.18
N LYS A 63 1.55 6.60 -8.68
CA LYS A 63 1.74 7.60 -9.74
C LYS A 63 1.38 7.07 -11.13
N PHE A 64 1.86 5.87 -11.48
CA PHE A 64 1.74 5.33 -12.85
C PHE A 64 0.65 4.25 -13.02
N TYR A 65 0.28 3.56 -11.94
CA TYR A 65 -0.71 2.49 -11.93
C TYR A 65 -1.77 2.70 -10.82
N PRO A 66 -2.49 3.84 -10.83
CA PRO A 66 -3.31 4.27 -9.70
C PRO A 66 -4.48 3.33 -9.38
N THR A 67 -4.95 2.53 -10.34
CA THR A 67 -6.13 1.68 -10.16
C THR A 67 -5.94 0.65 -9.04
N ALA A 68 -4.86 -0.13 -9.09
CA ALA A 68 -4.58 -1.13 -8.06
C ALA A 68 -4.32 -0.46 -6.70
N PHE A 69 -3.71 0.73 -6.70
CA PHE A 69 -3.43 1.51 -5.50
C PHE A 69 -4.71 2.00 -4.83
N ILE A 70 -5.66 2.54 -5.61
CA ILE A 70 -6.96 2.98 -5.12
C ILE A 70 -7.76 1.81 -4.55
N VAL A 71 -7.77 0.65 -5.23
CA VAL A 71 -8.45 -0.56 -4.73
C VAL A 71 -7.85 -1.03 -3.40
N MET A 72 -6.53 -0.99 -3.27
CA MET A 72 -5.82 -1.28 -2.02
C MET A 72 -6.23 -0.31 -0.90
N LEU A 73 -6.30 0.99 -1.18
CA LEU A 73 -6.73 1.99 -0.19
C LEU A 73 -8.19 1.82 0.25
N ILE A 74 -9.10 1.59 -0.70
CA ILE A 74 -10.52 1.40 -0.40
C ILE A 74 -10.73 0.15 0.44
N SER A 75 -10.08 -0.96 0.08
CA SER A 75 -10.18 -2.20 0.85
C SER A 75 -9.60 -2.07 2.26
N LEU A 76 -8.47 -1.35 2.41
CA LEU A 76 -7.89 -1.03 3.72
C LEU A 76 -8.86 -0.21 4.60
N LEU A 77 -9.40 0.88 4.05
CA LEU A 77 -10.36 1.74 4.76
C LEU A 77 -11.61 0.96 5.17
N TYR A 78 -12.14 0.12 4.27
CA TYR A 78 -13.28 -0.72 4.56
C TYR A 78 -13.00 -1.71 5.69
N MET A 79 -11.83 -2.36 5.70
CA MET A 79 -11.42 -3.25 6.79
C MET A 79 -11.31 -2.51 8.13
N LEU A 80 -10.74 -1.30 8.15
CA LEU A 80 -10.62 -0.49 9.36
C LEU A 80 -11.99 -0.11 9.92
N ILE A 81 -12.89 0.39 9.07
CA ILE A 81 -14.26 0.76 9.47
C ILE A 81 -15.00 -0.48 9.99
N LEU A 82 -14.91 -1.61 9.30
CA LEU A 82 -15.58 -2.84 9.71
C LEU A 82 -15.03 -3.37 11.05
N THR A 83 -13.72 -3.29 11.26
CA THR A 83 -13.07 -3.68 12.52
C THR A 83 -13.53 -2.79 13.66
N LEU A 84 -13.52 -1.46 13.48
CA LEU A 84 -14.03 -0.51 14.46
C LEU A 84 -15.50 -0.77 14.79
N TYR A 85 -16.35 -0.98 13.78
CA TYR A 85 -17.76 -1.30 13.96
C TYR A 85 -17.96 -2.57 14.81
N ILE A 86 -17.20 -3.63 14.54
CA ILE A 86 -17.27 -4.87 15.33
C ILE A 86 -16.82 -4.64 16.77
N LEU A 87 -15.76 -3.85 16.99
CA LEU A 87 -15.25 -3.55 18.33
C LEU A 87 -16.26 -2.73 19.14
N PHE A 88 -16.85 -1.68 18.56
CA PHE A 88 -17.85 -0.85 19.23
C PHE A 88 -19.13 -1.63 19.54
N LYS A 89 -19.66 -2.38 18.56
CA LYS A 89 -20.87 -3.21 18.77
C LYS A 89 -20.70 -4.25 19.88
N ARG A 90 -19.52 -4.86 19.99
CA ARG A 90 -19.22 -5.82 21.08
C ARG A 90 -19.21 -5.13 22.45
N LYS A 91 -18.75 -3.88 22.51
CA LYS A 91 -18.73 -3.10 23.76
C LYS A 91 -20.14 -2.72 24.22
N ASP A 92 -21.04 -2.38 23.29
CA ASP A 92 -22.44 -2.07 23.62
C ASP A 92 -23.26 -3.28 24.08
N THR A 93 -22.89 -4.50 23.65
CA THR A 93 -23.59 -5.73 24.06
C THR A 93 -23.13 -6.26 25.43
N ALA A 94 -22.04 -5.71 25.97
CA ALA A 94 -21.44 -6.13 27.24
C ALA A 94 -21.84 -5.23 28.44
N ILE A 95 -22.72 -4.25 28.22
CA ILE A 95 -23.31 -3.34 29.22
C ILE A 95 -24.77 -3.72 29.40
#